data_AF-A0A957CDY1-F1
#
_entry.id   AF-A0A957CDY1-F1
#
_cell.length_a   1.000
_cell.length_b   1.000
_cell.length_c   1.000
_cell.angle_alpha   90.00
_cell.angle_beta   90.00
_cell.angle_gamma   90.00
#
_symmetry.space_group_name_H-M   'P 1'
#
loop_
_entity.id
_entity.type
_entity.pdbx_description
1 polymer ?
#
loop_
_entity_poly.entity_id
_entity_poly.type
_entity_poly.pdbx_seq_one_letter_code
_entity_poly.pdbx_strand_id
1 'polypeptide(L)'
;TVTQEQVTYYASPRLEDFSLERFPIWIWLDEPCYYGFPAFGEAGPKIAQDVGGKETTAESRTFELDPIAFQRTDSFLQQHLPTAHGPIIAAKTCLYTMPPDRDFVLDTLPEHPNVSIAIGAGHAFKFASLLGKILSQLALSGQSEFDLAPFQFSRPILFAENPVKEFMV
;
A
#
# COMPACT_ATOMS: atom_id res chain seq x y z
N THR A 1 -0.13 12.02 -5.10
CA THR A 1 0.21 12.28 -3.68
C THR A 1 1.16 11.22 -3.16
N VAL A 2 2.11 11.60 -2.30
CA VAL A 2 2.88 10.65 -1.48
C VAL A 2 2.39 10.72 -0.04
N THR A 3 2.11 9.58 0.59
CA THR A 3 1.63 9.50 1.98
C THR A 3 2.53 8.62 2.83
N GLN A 4 2.68 8.96 4.11
CA GLN A 4 3.38 8.15 5.10
C GLN A 4 2.41 7.18 5.78
N GLU A 5 2.42 5.94 5.32
CA GLU A 5 1.59 4.88 5.91
C GLU A 5 2.28 4.25 7.12
N GLN A 6 1.50 3.61 7.98
CA GLN A 6 1.99 2.97 9.20
C GLN A 6 1.40 1.57 9.36
N VAL A 7 2.27 0.63 9.73
CA VAL A 7 1.90 -0.73 10.14
C VAL A 7 2.28 -0.93 11.60
N THR A 8 1.46 -1.68 12.33
CA THR A 8 1.71 -2.03 13.74
C THR A 8 1.65 -3.53 13.93
N TYR A 9 2.58 -4.05 14.72
CA TYR A 9 2.66 -5.45 15.14
C TYR A 9 2.31 -5.54 16.60
N TYR A 10 1.41 -6.46 16.95
CA TYR A 10 0.90 -6.63 18.31
C TYR A 10 1.26 -8.00 18.83
N ALA A 11 1.79 -8.08 20.05
CA ALA A 11 1.91 -9.35 20.75
C ALA A 11 0.52 -9.88 21.08
N SER A 12 0.33 -11.20 21.03
CA SER A 12 -0.90 -11.82 21.50
C SER A 12 -0.58 -12.94 22.50
N PRO A 13 -1.28 -13.02 23.64
CA PRO A 13 -1.17 -14.16 24.54
C PRO A 13 -1.69 -15.46 23.92
N ARG A 14 -2.41 -15.38 22.78
CA ARG A 14 -2.91 -16.52 22.01
C ARG A 14 -2.31 -16.53 20.59
N LEU A 15 -0.98 -16.49 20.50
CA LEU A 15 -0.25 -16.41 19.23
C LEU A 15 -0.67 -17.50 18.22
N GLU A 16 -1.00 -18.69 18.70
CA GLU A 16 -1.49 -19.81 17.86
C GLU A 16 -2.76 -19.48 17.07
N ASP A 17 -3.63 -18.60 17.60
CA ASP A 17 -4.83 -18.13 16.90
C ASP A 17 -4.49 -17.28 15.69
N PHE A 18 -3.29 -16.70 15.65
CA PHE A 18 -2.80 -15.83 14.59
C PHE A 18 -1.72 -16.50 13.73
N SER A 19 -1.54 -17.81 13.84
CA SER A 19 -0.63 -18.58 12.99
C SER A 19 -1.10 -18.58 11.53
N LEU A 20 -0.16 -18.81 10.59
CA LEU A 20 -0.45 -18.91 9.15
C LEU A 20 -1.52 -19.94 8.80
N GLU A 21 -1.68 -20.98 9.62
CA GLU A 21 -2.61 -22.09 9.40
C GLU A 21 -4.02 -21.79 9.87
N ARG A 22 -4.18 -20.83 10.80
CA ARG A 22 -5.45 -20.55 11.49
C ARG A 22 -6.00 -19.16 11.22
N PHE A 23 -5.17 -18.23 10.75
CA PHE A 23 -5.56 -16.84 10.55
C PHE A 23 -5.23 -16.35 9.14
N PRO A 24 -6.21 -15.77 8.42
CA PRO A 24 -6.00 -15.35 7.05
C PRO A 24 -5.25 -14.01 6.95
N ILE A 25 -4.72 -13.74 5.76
CA ILE A 25 -4.49 -12.36 5.31
C ILE A 25 -5.87 -11.77 4.99
N TRP A 26 -6.13 -10.55 5.43
CA TRP A 26 -7.45 -9.93 5.28
C TRP A 26 -7.38 -8.46 4.88
N ILE A 27 -8.45 -8.00 4.24
CA ILE A 27 -8.75 -6.58 3.99
C ILE A 27 -10.18 -6.33 4.49
N TRP A 28 -10.35 -5.31 5.31
CA TRP A 28 -11.62 -4.77 5.75
C TRP A 28 -11.99 -3.62 4.80
N LEU A 29 -12.78 -3.95 3.78
CA LEU A 29 -13.18 -3.03 2.70
C LEU A 29 -14.37 -2.16 3.15
N ASP A 30 -14.13 -1.28 4.13
CA ASP A 30 -15.08 -0.26 4.60
C ASP A 30 -14.36 1.11 4.65
N GLU A 31 -15.06 2.18 5.04
CA GLU A 31 -14.48 3.49 5.29
C GLU A 31 -14.41 3.77 6.80
N PRO A 32 -13.21 3.70 7.44
CA PRO A 32 -11.89 3.53 6.83
C PRO A 32 -11.50 2.09 6.53
N CYS A 33 -10.64 1.91 5.52
CA CYS A 33 -10.15 0.60 5.09
C CYS A 33 -8.97 0.15 5.96
N TYR A 34 -8.95 -1.14 6.30
CA TYR A 34 -7.85 -1.75 7.05
C TYR A 34 -7.41 -3.04 6.40
N TYR A 35 -6.19 -3.47 6.68
CA TYR A 35 -5.70 -4.78 6.29
C TYR A 35 -4.80 -5.37 7.35
N GLY A 36 -4.65 -6.70 7.31
CA GLY A 36 -3.82 -7.40 8.27
C GLY A 36 -3.27 -8.72 7.76
N PHE A 37 -2.26 -9.18 8.49
CA PHE A 37 -1.55 -10.41 8.22
C PHE A 37 -1.47 -11.25 9.51
N PRO A 38 -1.47 -12.58 9.38
CA PRO A 38 -1.11 -13.47 10.48
C PRO A 38 0.30 -13.18 11.01
N ALA A 39 0.62 -13.77 12.16
CA ALA A 39 1.96 -13.73 12.73
C ALA A 39 2.96 -14.42 11.78
N PHE A 40 3.89 -13.62 11.26
CA PHE A 40 4.94 -14.08 10.35
C PHE A 40 6.18 -13.20 10.50
N GLY A 41 7.32 -13.80 10.82
CA GLY A 41 8.60 -13.10 11.07
C GLY A 41 8.67 -12.36 12.42
N GLU A 42 7.54 -11.88 12.94
CA GLU A 42 7.39 -11.27 14.26
C GLU A 42 6.46 -12.12 15.15
N ALA A 43 6.56 -11.97 16.47
CA ALA A 43 5.78 -12.73 17.46
C ALA A 43 4.32 -12.25 17.60
N GLY A 44 3.66 -11.90 16.49
CA GLY A 44 2.29 -11.41 16.50
C GLY A 44 1.77 -10.90 15.15
N PRO A 45 0.44 -10.72 15.02
CA PRO A 45 -0.19 -10.24 13.79
C PRO A 45 0.21 -8.80 13.45
N LYS A 46 0.21 -8.48 12.15
CA LYS A 46 0.45 -7.14 11.61
C LYS A 46 -0.87 -6.53 11.14
N ILE A 47 -1.11 -5.27 11.48
CA ILE A 47 -2.33 -4.54 11.09
C ILE A 47 -1.98 -3.12 10.64
N ALA A 48 -2.74 -2.59 9.70
CA ALA A 48 -2.63 -1.20 9.26
C ALA A 48 -3.96 -0.68 8.73
N GLN A 49 -4.11 0.64 8.79
CA GLN A 49 -5.09 1.37 8.00
C GLN A 49 -4.55 1.57 6.58
N ASP A 50 -5.37 1.34 5.57
CA ASP A 50 -5.05 1.65 4.18
C ASP A 50 -5.32 3.13 3.89
N VAL A 51 -4.37 3.80 3.24
CA VAL A 51 -4.45 5.24 2.91
C VAL A 51 -4.79 6.12 4.13
N GLY A 52 -4.30 5.70 5.31
CA GLY A 52 -4.47 6.46 6.55
C GLY A 52 -3.39 7.52 6.74
N GLY A 53 -2.31 7.45 5.97
CA GLY A 53 -1.12 8.27 6.12
C GLY A 53 -1.32 9.76 5.86
N LYS A 54 -0.49 10.58 6.51
CA LYS A 54 -0.37 12.01 6.19
C LYS A 54 0.43 12.19 4.90
N GLU A 55 0.11 13.23 4.12
CA GLU A 55 0.91 13.58 2.95
C GLU A 55 2.35 13.94 3.37
N THR A 56 3.33 13.47 2.60
CA THR A 56 4.77 13.68 2.85
C THR A 56 5.56 13.60 1.54
N THR A 57 6.90 13.59 1.62
CA THR A 57 7.79 13.27 0.51
C THR A 57 8.82 12.21 0.93
N ALA A 58 9.58 11.67 -0.02
CA ALA A 58 10.67 10.74 0.29
C ALA A 58 11.76 11.38 1.16
N GLU A 59 11.95 12.68 1.06
CA GLU A 59 12.95 13.48 1.77
C GLU A 59 12.46 13.94 3.15
N SER A 60 11.16 14.21 3.29
CA SER A 60 10.56 14.79 4.51
C SER A 60 9.88 13.77 5.43
N ARG A 61 9.75 12.51 4.98
CA ARG A 61 9.19 11.42 5.80
C ARG A 61 9.98 11.21 7.09
N THR A 62 9.32 10.64 8.09
CA THR A 62 9.94 10.14 9.31
C THR A 62 9.87 8.62 9.38
N PHE A 63 10.64 8.04 10.29
CA PHE A 63 10.55 6.62 10.68
C PHE A 63 9.89 6.45 12.05
N GLU A 64 9.42 7.56 12.62
CA GLU A 64 8.78 7.63 13.93
C GLU A 64 7.32 7.21 13.85
N LEU A 65 6.81 6.65 14.95
CA LEU A 65 5.41 6.33 15.13
C LEU A 65 4.57 7.62 15.08
N ASP A 66 3.54 7.64 14.23
CA ASP A 66 2.48 8.65 14.28
C ASP A 66 1.43 8.23 15.31
N PRO A 67 1.28 8.97 16.42
CA PRO A 67 0.36 8.60 17.50
C PRO A 67 -1.11 8.60 17.05
N ILE A 68 -1.48 9.44 16.08
CA ILE A 68 -2.85 9.51 15.57
C ILE A 68 -3.16 8.29 14.70
N ALA A 69 -2.25 7.94 13.79
CA ALA A 69 -2.40 6.74 12.97
C ALA A 69 -2.40 5.45 13.82
N PHE A 70 -1.54 5.43 14.85
CA PHE A 70 -1.51 4.35 15.83
C PHE A 70 -2.84 4.22 16.56
N GLN A 71 -3.39 5.31 17.12
CA GLN A 71 -4.65 5.27 17.87
C GLN A 71 -5.83 4.74 17.03
N ARG A 72 -5.89 5.08 15.73
CA ARG A 72 -6.93 4.55 14.83
C ARG A 72 -6.81 3.05 14.62
N THR A 73 -5.59 2.54 14.45
CA THR A 73 -5.34 1.11 14.29
C THR A 73 -5.58 0.34 15.59
N ASP A 74 -5.18 0.93 16.72
CA ASP A 74 -5.37 0.38 18.06
C ASP A 74 -6.86 0.24 18.41
N SER A 75 -7.64 1.29 18.14
CA SER A 75 -9.09 1.29 18.37
C SER A 75 -9.79 0.25 17.48
N PHE A 76 -9.42 0.17 16.20
CA PHE A 76 -9.96 -0.84 15.29
C PHE A 76 -9.67 -2.26 15.79
N LEU A 77 -8.42 -2.51 16.21
CA LEU A 77 -8.00 -3.81 16.71
C LEU A 77 -8.75 -4.20 17.99
N GLN A 78 -8.91 -3.27 18.94
CA GLN A 78 -9.66 -3.49 20.17
C GLN A 78 -11.12 -3.84 19.90
N GLN A 79 -11.75 -3.19 18.91
CA GLN A 79 -13.15 -3.41 18.57
C GLN A 79 -13.40 -4.70 17.79
N HIS A 80 -12.54 -5.00 16.80
CA HIS A 80 -12.81 -6.06 15.82
C HIS A 80 -12.00 -7.35 16.04
N LEU A 81 -10.84 -7.24 16.66
CA LEU A 81 -9.92 -8.36 16.89
C LEU A 81 -9.34 -8.29 18.33
N PRO A 82 -10.17 -8.21 19.39
CA PRO A 82 -9.70 -7.94 20.76
C PRO A 82 -8.67 -8.95 21.29
N THR A 83 -8.63 -10.16 20.71
CA THR A 83 -7.69 -11.21 21.12
C THR A 83 -6.29 -11.06 20.50
N ALA A 84 -6.16 -10.19 19.49
CA ALA A 84 -4.88 -9.72 18.95
C ALA A 84 -4.38 -8.44 19.66
N HIS A 85 -5.23 -7.75 20.44
CA HIS A 85 -4.89 -6.49 21.11
C HIS A 85 -4.05 -6.72 22.37
N GLY A 86 -2.75 -6.99 22.20
CA GLY A 86 -1.78 -7.02 23.29
C GLY A 86 -0.74 -5.91 23.17
N PRO A 87 0.39 -5.99 23.92
CA PRO A 87 1.46 -5.00 23.83
C PRO A 87 2.00 -4.85 22.40
N ILE A 88 2.35 -3.63 22.01
CA ILE A 88 2.96 -3.36 20.70
C ILE A 88 4.36 -4.01 20.68
N ILE A 89 4.63 -4.77 19.62
CA ILE A 89 5.98 -5.29 19.31
C ILE A 89 6.77 -4.22 18.56
N ALA A 90 6.18 -3.68 17.51
CA ALA A 90 6.80 -2.66 16.68
C ALA A 90 5.75 -1.84 15.92
N ALA A 91 6.10 -0.60 15.59
CA ALA A 91 5.45 0.16 14.54
C ALA A 91 6.50 0.52 13.48
N LYS A 92 6.12 0.45 12.21
CA LYS A 92 6.98 0.78 11.07
C LYS A 92 6.22 1.70 10.13
N THR A 93 6.90 2.66 9.54
CA THR A 93 6.32 3.54 8.53
C THR A 93 6.83 3.21 7.13
N CYS A 94 5.99 3.38 6.12
CA CYS A 94 6.32 3.22 4.71
C CYS A 94 5.71 4.35 3.89
N LEU A 95 5.92 4.33 2.57
CA LEU A 95 5.38 5.33 1.66
C LEU A 95 4.46 4.69 0.64
N TYR A 96 3.31 5.33 0.39
CA TYR A 96 2.55 5.15 -0.84
C TYR A 96 2.77 6.33 -1.77
N THR A 97 2.80 6.05 -3.07
CA THR A 97 2.78 7.07 -4.14
C THR A 97 1.57 6.79 -5.01
N MET A 98 0.54 7.63 -4.89
CA MET A 98 -0.78 7.39 -5.45
C MET A 98 -1.15 8.48 -6.47
N PRO A 99 -1.43 8.09 -7.72
CA PRO A 99 -2.22 8.90 -8.64
C PRO A 99 -3.63 9.17 -8.07
N PRO A 100 -4.36 10.18 -8.56
CA PRO A 100 -5.68 10.54 -8.02
C PRO A 100 -6.74 9.43 -8.14
N ASP A 101 -6.66 8.58 -9.16
CA ASP A 101 -7.53 7.42 -9.39
C ASP A 101 -7.02 6.13 -8.72
N ARG A 102 -5.90 6.19 -7.99
CA ARG A 102 -5.22 5.03 -7.39
C ARG A 102 -4.89 3.89 -8.36
N ASP A 103 -4.88 4.15 -9.66
CA ASP A 103 -4.46 3.18 -10.65
C ASP A 103 -2.93 3.22 -10.86
N PHE A 104 -2.40 2.21 -11.52
CA PHE A 104 -0.99 2.23 -11.91
C PHE A 104 -0.73 3.28 -12.99
N VAL A 105 0.51 3.78 -13.03
CA VAL A 105 1.05 4.44 -14.21
C VAL A 105 2.18 3.57 -14.73
N LEU A 106 2.02 3.01 -15.93
CA LEU A 106 2.92 2.07 -16.58
C LEU A 106 3.05 2.45 -18.05
N ASP A 107 4.09 3.21 -18.38
CA ASP A 107 4.25 3.78 -19.71
C ASP A 107 5.72 4.13 -20.01
N THR A 108 5.98 4.62 -21.22
CA THR A 108 7.23 5.29 -21.61
C THR A 108 7.03 6.80 -21.66
N LEU A 109 8.08 7.58 -21.41
CA LEU A 109 8.00 9.04 -21.52
C LEU A 109 7.86 9.46 -22.99
N PRO A 110 6.88 10.31 -23.37
CA PRO A 110 6.68 10.72 -24.76
C PRO A 110 7.91 11.33 -25.43
N GLU A 111 8.67 12.15 -24.69
CA GLU A 111 9.89 12.81 -25.20
C GLU A 111 11.16 11.95 -25.03
N HIS A 112 11.06 10.87 -24.26
CA HIS A 112 12.17 9.97 -23.92
C HIS A 112 11.70 8.51 -23.99
N PRO A 113 11.46 7.96 -25.18
CA PRO A 113 10.86 6.63 -25.35
C PRO A 113 11.71 5.47 -24.78
N ASN A 114 12.98 5.72 -24.49
CA ASN A 114 13.89 4.81 -23.81
C ASN A 114 13.80 4.85 -22.27
N VAL A 115 12.89 5.66 -21.71
CA VAL A 115 12.65 5.77 -20.27
C VAL A 115 11.23 5.26 -19.98
N SER A 116 11.15 4.14 -19.27
CA SER A 116 9.88 3.60 -18.76
C SER A 116 9.62 4.06 -17.33
N ILE A 117 8.36 4.30 -17.00
CA ILE A 117 7.89 4.73 -15.68
C ILE A 117 6.92 3.70 -15.12
N ALA A 118 7.04 3.43 -13.82
CA ALA A 118 6.09 2.63 -13.05
C ALA A 118 5.72 3.34 -11.73
N ILE A 119 4.43 3.62 -11.52
CA ILE A 119 3.87 4.08 -10.25
C ILE A 119 2.90 3.02 -9.75
N GLY A 120 3.15 2.51 -8.54
CA GLY A 120 2.46 1.33 -8.01
C GLY A 120 1.23 1.60 -7.12
N ALA A 121 0.84 2.85 -6.94
CA ALA A 121 -0.41 3.27 -6.29
C ALA A 121 -0.70 2.67 -4.88
N GLY A 122 0.33 2.28 -4.15
CA GLY A 122 0.20 1.69 -2.80
C GLY A 122 -0.24 0.22 -2.79
N HIS A 123 -0.50 -0.41 -3.94
CA HIS A 123 -1.04 -1.78 -4.00
C HIS A 123 -0.35 -2.69 -5.03
N ALA A 124 0.73 -2.22 -5.66
CA ALA A 124 1.49 -2.94 -6.70
C ALA A 124 2.30 -4.15 -6.23
N PHE A 125 2.55 -4.34 -4.93
CA PHE A 125 3.45 -5.41 -4.47
C PHE A 125 2.99 -6.80 -4.93
N LYS A 126 1.67 -7.06 -4.93
CA LYS A 126 1.09 -8.32 -5.41
C LYS A 126 1.29 -8.56 -6.92
N PHE A 127 1.64 -7.52 -7.68
CA PHE A 127 1.90 -7.55 -9.11
C PHE A 127 3.39 -7.39 -9.45
N ALA A 128 4.29 -7.30 -8.46
CA ALA A 128 5.68 -6.91 -8.69
C ALA A 128 6.40 -7.76 -9.75
N SER A 129 6.16 -9.07 -9.78
CA SER A 129 6.71 -9.97 -10.80
C SER A 129 6.20 -9.66 -12.21
N LEU A 130 4.90 -9.43 -12.36
CA LEU A 130 4.27 -9.05 -13.62
C LEU A 130 4.74 -7.67 -14.09
N LEU A 131 4.78 -6.68 -13.19
CA LEU A 131 5.28 -5.34 -13.50
C LEU A 131 6.75 -5.38 -13.92
N GLY A 132 7.57 -6.21 -13.27
CA GLY A 132 8.96 -6.43 -13.68
C GLY A 132 9.07 -7.01 -15.10
N LYS A 133 8.21 -7.96 -15.46
CA LYS A 133 8.13 -8.50 -16.82
C LYS A 133 7.74 -7.43 -17.84
N ILE A 134 6.69 -6.65 -17.55
CA ILE A 134 6.23 -5.55 -18.42
C ILE A 134 7.35 -4.53 -18.63
N LEU A 135 7.97 -4.05 -17.56
CA LEU A 135 9.05 -3.06 -17.63
C LEU A 135 10.26 -3.59 -18.40
N SER A 136 10.60 -4.88 -18.25
CA SER A 136 11.66 -5.49 -19.04
C SER A 136 11.33 -5.53 -20.53
N GLN A 137 10.07 -5.78 -20.92
CA GLN A 137 9.65 -5.77 -22.33
C GLN A 137 9.70 -4.36 -22.93
N LEU A 138 9.20 -3.38 -22.19
CA LEU A 138 9.27 -1.96 -22.58
C LEU A 138 10.74 -1.52 -22.76
N ALA A 139 11.63 -1.89 -21.84
CA ALA A 139 13.04 -1.53 -21.92
C ALA A 139 13.77 -2.18 -23.11
N LEU A 140 13.41 -3.42 -23.48
CA LEU A 140 14.10 -4.17 -24.54
C LEU A 140 13.54 -3.90 -25.94
N SER A 141 12.23 -3.67 -26.05
CA SER A 141 11.51 -3.64 -27.33
C SER A 141 10.60 -2.44 -27.53
N GLY A 142 10.41 -1.60 -26.49
CA GLY A 142 9.46 -0.49 -26.52
C GLY A 142 7.99 -0.93 -26.50
N GLN A 143 7.72 -2.23 -26.36
CA GLN A 143 6.37 -2.79 -26.40
C GLN A 143 6.19 -3.81 -25.27
N SER A 144 4.94 -4.06 -24.88
CA SER A 144 4.58 -5.14 -23.97
C SER A 144 3.54 -6.04 -24.62
N GLU A 145 3.52 -7.32 -24.24
CA GLU A 145 2.47 -8.25 -24.67
C GLU A 145 1.12 -8.00 -23.97
N PHE A 146 1.13 -7.21 -22.88
CA PHE A 146 -0.05 -6.87 -22.10
C PHE A 146 -0.67 -5.55 -22.59
N ASP A 147 -1.98 -5.42 -22.47
CA ASP A 147 -2.67 -4.14 -22.72
C ASP A 147 -2.39 -3.16 -21.57
N LEU A 148 -1.64 -2.10 -21.89
CA LEU A 148 -1.27 -1.05 -20.93
C LEU A 148 -2.14 0.20 -21.08
N ALA A 149 -3.09 0.25 -22.02
CA ALA A 149 -3.91 1.45 -22.26
C ALA A 149 -4.56 2.02 -20.99
N PRO A 150 -5.08 1.21 -20.04
CA PRO A 150 -5.66 1.72 -18.80
C PRO A 150 -4.66 2.38 -17.82
N PHE A 151 -3.35 2.20 -18.04
CA PHE A 151 -2.27 2.66 -17.14
C PHE A 151 -1.34 3.69 -17.79
N GLN A 152 -1.68 4.16 -18.99
CA GLN A 152 -0.86 5.13 -19.70
C GLN A 152 -0.78 6.47 -18.98
N PHE A 153 0.27 7.23 -19.30
CA PHE A 153 0.49 8.56 -18.74
C PHE A 153 -0.53 9.58 -19.28
N SER A 154 -1.15 9.32 -20.43
CA SER A 154 -2.09 10.21 -21.11
C SER A 154 -3.49 10.31 -20.46
N ARG A 155 -3.72 9.57 -19.36
CA ARG A 155 -5.02 9.53 -18.68
C ARG A 155 -5.42 10.92 -18.17
N PRO A 156 -6.60 11.46 -18.54
CA PRO A 156 -6.96 12.86 -18.24
C PRO A 156 -6.89 13.24 -16.75
N ILE A 157 -7.22 12.31 -15.85
CA ILE A 157 -7.21 12.58 -14.41
C ILE A 157 -5.82 12.93 -13.86
N LEU A 158 -4.75 12.50 -14.53
CA LEU A 158 -3.36 12.81 -14.15
C LEU A 158 -2.98 14.27 -14.42
N PHE A 159 -3.73 14.97 -15.27
CA PHE A 159 -3.50 16.37 -15.65
C PHE A 159 -4.56 17.34 -15.11
N ALA A 160 -5.56 16.84 -14.40
CA ALA A 160 -6.57 17.69 -13.77
C ALA A 160 -5.91 18.57 -12.70
N GLU A 161 -6.33 19.84 -12.63
CA GLU A 161 -5.80 20.81 -11.65
C GLU A 161 -6.19 20.42 -10.21
N ASN A 162 -7.41 19.92 -10.03
CA ASN A 162 -7.97 19.51 -8.74
C ASN A 162 -8.77 18.19 -8.90
N PRO A 163 -8.10 17.06 -9.16
CA PRO A 163 -8.78 15.79 -9.34
C PRO A 163 -9.42 15.36 -8.03
N VAL A 164 -10.64 14.83 -8.11
CA VAL A 164 -11.24 14.10 -7.00
C VAL A 164 -10.39 12.86 -6.76
N LYS A 165 -9.92 12.69 -5.53
CA LYS A 165 -9.14 11.51 -5.12
C LYS A 165 -10.12 10.44 -4.69
N GLU A 166 -10.15 9.33 -5.41
CA GLU A 166 -10.94 8.15 -5.07
C GLU A 166 -9.98 6.99 -4.86
N PHE A 167 -9.83 6.58 -3.60
CA PHE A 167 -8.87 5.56 -3.21
C PHE A 167 -9.54 4.25 -2.80
N MET A 168 -10.86 4.24 -2.64
CA MET A 168 -11.64 3.02 -2.46
C MET A 168 -11.87 2.42 -3.86
N VAL A 169 -11.50 1.15 -4.02
CA VAL A 169 -11.76 0.36 -5.23
C VAL A 169 -12.94 -0.56 -4.96
#